data_AF-A0A6A7LM11-F1
#
_entry.id   AF-A0A6A7LM11-F1
#
_cell.length_a   1.000
_cell.length_b   1.000
_cell.length_c   1.000
_cell.angle_alpha   90.00
_cell.angle_beta   90.00
_cell.angle_gamma   90.00
#
_symmetry.space_group_name_H-M   'P 1'
#
loop_
_entity.id
_entity.type
_entity.pdbx_description
1 polymer ?
#
loop_
_entity_poly.entity_id
_entity_poly.type
_entity_poly.pdbx_seq_one_letter_code
_entity_poly.pdbx_strand_id
1 'polypeptide(L)'
;METNTSCSIIIRDTKQKTQYAEFHILFDLGEGVIRSVEKGLSDLGIEKYQAERTDDNSAPVLGPPLLLSPLNPKTQNSALQEKRANLFDAVLISHAHEDHIRELPNLILRQSPSAEHAGKTKLKVYCTRACKEHIMKNLLSHTSLIKSTIEESIDFQIVTPNEFFNVGPFSIIAFNAFHGNESPDGSVIYVVNVLNLKIIMGWDFLSLPEANESILWNPDLLILGAETYNEHPETRMISVTEAYDLIRRWNAKECYLVHYSGLEDFNESTNQWFRGPVKPISSTELQNIIDSHLKLSGAQGKFR
;
A
#
# COMPACT_ATOMS: atom_id res chain seq x y z
N MET A 1 -3.70 6.17 -18.20
CA MET A 1 -2.67 6.57 -17.23
C MET A 1 -2.43 5.35 -16.39
N GLU A 2 -1.21 4.84 -16.33
CA GLU A 2 -0.89 3.76 -15.39
C GLU A 2 -0.88 4.37 -13.98
N THR A 3 -1.83 3.98 -13.15
CA THR A 3 -1.94 4.40 -11.75
C THR A 3 -0.98 3.56 -10.93
N ASN A 4 0.12 4.14 -10.48
CA ASN A 4 1.03 3.44 -9.58
C ASN A 4 0.39 3.30 -8.20
N THR A 5 0.18 2.07 -7.75
CA THR A 5 -0.25 1.83 -6.38
C THR A 5 0.82 1.15 -5.59
N SER A 6 1.30 1.88 -4.60
CA SER A 6 2.18 1.36 -3.60
C SER A 6 1.89 2.07 -2.29
N CYS A 7 2.06 1.35 -1.19
CA CYS A 7 1.81 1.89 0.13
C CYS A 7 2.93 1.50 1.08
N SER A 8 3.24 2.36 2.04
CA SER A 8 4.29 2.12 3.02
C SER A 8 3.72 2.10 4.42
N ILE A 9 4.08 1.09 5.21
CA ILE A 9 3.86 1.06 6.65
C ILE A 9 5.22 1.16 7.34
N ILE A 10 5.36 2.19 8.19
CA ILE A 10 6.58 2.45 8.96
C ILE A 10 6.21 2.41 10.45
N ILE A 11 6.86 1.55 11.21
CA ILE A 11 6.78 1.52 12.68
C ILE A 11 8.09 2.04 13.26
N ARG A 12 7.99 2.88 14.29
CA ARG A 12 9.13 3.42 15.05
C ARG A 12 8.99 3.20 16.54
N ASP A 13 10.02 2.64 17.16
CA ASP A 13 10.18 2.66 18.61
C ASP A 13 10.72 4.04 19.04
N THR A 14 9.82 4.89 19.52
CA THR A 14 10.16 6.24 19.98
C THR A 14 11.04 6.27 21.24
N LYS A 15 11.23 5.13 21.93
CA LYS A 15 12.05 5.06 23.14
C LYS A 15 13.51 4.69 22.85
N GLN A 16 13.80 4.07 21.72
CA GLN A 16 15.16 3.74 21.31
C GLN A 16 15.71 4.82 20.38
N LYS A 17 16.79 5.50 20.80
CA LYS A 17 17.47 6.53 19.98
C LYS A 17 18.37 5.95 18.87
N THR A 18 18.18 4.70 18.47
CA THR A 18 19.02 4.04 17.46
C THR A 18 18.26 3.86 16.15
N GLN A 19 18.98 3.84 15.02
CA GLN A 19 18.43 3.58 13.68
C GLN A 19 17.75 2.21 13.53
N TYR A 20 17.95 1.30 14.48
CA TYR A 20 17.29 -0.01 14.57
C TYR A 20 15.88 0.06 15.17
N ALA A 21 15.43 1.26 15.57
CA ALA A 21 14.10 1.50 16.09
C ALA A 21 13.02 1.56 15.01
N GLU A 22 13.38 1.57 13.72
CA GLU A 22 12.43 1.70 12.61
C GLU A 22 12.35 0.41 11.79
N PHE A 23 11.12 -0.03 11.48
CA PHE A 23 10.88 -1.07 10.49
C PHE A 23 9.92 -0.56 9.41
N HIS A 24 10.30 -0.69 8.14
CA HIS A 24 9.56 -0.19 6.98
C HIS A 24 9.20 -1.35 6.05
N ILE A 25 7.89 -1.58 5.90
CA ILE A 25 7.33 -2.46 4.88
C ILE A 25 6.76 -1.63 3.74
N LEU A 26 7.12 -2.01 2.52
CA LEU A 26 6.52 -1.49 1.31
C LEU A 26 5.57 -2.53 0.69
N PHE A 27 4.43 -2.07 0.21
CA PHE A 27 3.46 -2.86 -0.55
C PHE A 27 3.53 -2.38 -1.99
N ASP A 28 3.85 -3.31 -2.90
CA ASP A 28 4.09 -3.08 -4.32
C ASP A 28 5.22 -2.06 -4.63
N LEU A 29 5.65 -2.08 -5.89
CA LEU A 29 6.81 -1.36 -6.43
C LEU A 29 6.47 -0.76 -7.80
N GLY A 30 5.43 0.08 -7.83
CA GLY A 30 5.08 0.85 -9.02
C GLY A 30 6.11 1.90 -9.40
N GLU A 31 5.93 2.52 -10.56
CA GLU A 31 6.85 3.53 -11.08
C GLU A 31 7.01 4.72 -10.14
N GLY A 32 8.27 5.16 -9.95
CA GLY A 32 8.59 6.33 -9.14
C GLY A 32 8.56 6.10 -7.62
N VAL A 33 8.16 4.91 -7.15
CA VAL A 33 8.06 4.60 -5.71
C VAL A 33 9.40 4.70 -5.02
N ILE A 34 10.50 4.22 -5.63
CA ILE A 34 11.84 4.33 -5.06
C ILE A 34 12.19 5.81 -4.81
N ARG A 35 11.94 6.68 -5.79
CA ARG A 35 12.18 8.13 -5.66
C ARG A 35 11.27 8.75 -4.60
N SER A 36 10.01 8.32 -4.53
CA SER A 36 9.05 8.78 -3.53
C SER A 36 9.47 8.41 -2.11
N VAL A 37 9.99 7.20 -1.88
CA VAL A 37 10.48 6.79 -0.56
C VAL A 37 11.74 7.58 -0.17
N GLU A 38 12.70 7.73 -1.10
CA GLU A 38 13.91 8.52 -0.89
C GLU A 38 13.59 9.98 -0.50
N LYS A 39 12.62 10.57 -1.21
CA LYS A 39 12.18 11.95 -0.96
C LYS A 39 11.29 12.05 0.29
N GLY A 40 10.34 11.15 0.44
CA GLY A 40 9.32 11.13 1.49
C GLY A 40 9.92 10.95 2.89
N LEU A 41 10.96 10.12 3.04
CA LEU A 41 11.68 10.06 4.32
C LEU A 41 12.31 11.41 4.72
N SER A 42 12.72 12.21 3.72
CA SER A 42 13.24 13.56 3.94
C SER A 42 12.13 14.60 4.13
N ASP A 43 11.05 14.52 3.35
CA ASP A 43 9.92 15.47 3.33
C ASP A 43 8.94 15.27 4.52
N LEU A 44 8.83 14.05 5.07
CA LEU A 44 8.01 13.74 6.26
C LEU A 44 8.54 14.39 7.55
N GLY A 45 9.65 15.14 7.48
CA GLY A 45 10.13 15.98 8.59
C GLY A 45 10.38 15.20 9.88
N ILE A 46 10.80 13.94 9.76
CA ILE A 46 10.94 13.00 10.88
C ILE A 46 12.00 13.50 11.89
N GLU A 47 12.91 14.36 11.45
CA GLU A 47 13.87 15.05 12.31
C GLU A 47 13.22 16.11 13.22
N LYS A 48 12.06 16.68 12.86
CA LYS A 48 11.42 17.78 13.59
C LYS A 48 10.52 17.34 14.75
N TYR A 49 10.04 16.09 14.76
CA TYR A 49 9.18 15.58 15.84
C TYR A 49 9.89 15.41 17.19
N GLN A 50 11.22 15.57 17.24
CA GLN A 50 12.00 15.53 18.48
C GLN A 50 12.06 16.88 19.23
N ALA A 51 11.76 18.01 18.57
CA ALA A 51 11.96 19.34 19.16
C ALA A 51 10.75 19.89 19.91
N GLU A 52 9.53 19.37 19.69
CA GLU A 52 8.30 19.97 20.21
C GLU A 52 7.69 19.25 21.43
N ARG A 53 8.40 18.28 22.04
CA ARG A 53 7.87 17.52 23.20
C ARG A 53 8.64 17.68 24.50
N THR A 54 9.56 18.62 24.58
CA THR A 54 10.26 18.95 25.84
C THR A 54 9.61 20.04 26.68
N ASP A 55 8.49 20.64 26.25
CA ASP A 55 7.74 21.55 27.13
C ASP A 55 6.22 21.33 27.03
N ASP A 56 5.62 21.34 28.23
CA ASP A 56 4.22 21.51 28.61
C ASP A 56 3.24 20.32 28.74
N ASN A 57 2.79 20.19 30.00
CA ASN A 57 1.57 19.54 30.45
C ASN A 57 0.34 20.17 29.78
N SER A 58 -0.22 19.54 28.74
CA SER A 58 -1.63 19.73 28.40
C SER A 58 -2.20 18.52 27.64
N ALA A 59 -3.49 18.27 27.88
CA ALA A 59 -4.25 17.11 27.39
C ALA A 59 -4.38 17.10 25.86
N PRO A 60 -4.60 15.93 25.22
CA PRO A 60 -4.64 15.82 23.77
C PRO A 60 -5.91 16.46 23.20
N VAL A 61 -5.73 17.53 22.43
CA VAL A 61 -6.77 18.11 21.58
C VAL A 61 -6.88 17.27 20.31
N LEU A 62 -8.06 16.71 20.06
CA LEU A 62 -8.43 16.11 18.77
C LEU A 62 -8.48 17.22 17.71
N GLY A 63 -7.48 17.24 16.81
CA GLY A 63 -7.43 18.06 15.60
C GLY A 63 -7.39 17.19 14.34
N PRO A 64 -7.81 17.71 13.18
CA PRO A 64 -7.97 16.94 11.93
C PRO A 64 -6.60 16.57 11.31
N PRO A 65 -6.54 15.57 10.40
CA PRO A 65 -5.29 15.20 9.76
C PRO A 65 -4.78 16.31 8.83
N LEU A 66 -3.47 16.52 8.94
CA LEU A 66 -2.56 17.34 8.13
C LEU A 66 -3.07 17.78 6.74
N LEU A 67 -3.49 19.04 6.65
CA LEU A 67 -3.48 19.82 5.41
C LEU A 67 -2.07 20.37 5.18
N LEU A 68 -1.43 19.91 4.10
CA LEU A 68 -0.14 20.40 3.61
C LEU A 68 -0.17 21.93 3.43
N SER A 69 0.61 22.64 4.24
CA SER A 69 0.96 24.04 3.99
C SER A 69 2.30 24.11 3.26
N PRO A 70 2.51 25.07 2.34
CA PRO A 70 3.73 25.13 1.53
C PRO A 70 4.91 25.58 2.38
N LEU A 71 5.94 24.73 2.50
CA LEU A 71 7.15 25.03 3.26
C LEU A 71 8.25 25.67 2.40
N ASN A 72 8.78 26.77 2.93
CA ASN A 72 9.87 27.60 2.42
C ASN A 72 11.22 26.84 2.52
N PRO A 73 12.06 26.79 1.46
CA PRO A 73 13.20 25.87 1.42
C PRO A 73 14.50 26.55 1.88
N LYS A 74 14.77 26.68 3.19
CA LYS A 74 16.13 26.93 3.70
C LYS A 74 16.31 26.40 5.12
N THR A 75 16.82 25.18 5.22
CA THR A 75 17.81 24.74 6.23
C THR A 75 18.15 23.28 5.94
N GLN A 76 19.20 23.05 5.16
CA GLN A 76 19.89 21.76 5.09
C GLN A 76 20.92 21.73 6.21
N ASN A 77 20.74 20.84 7.18
CA ASN A 77 21.84 20.42 8.07
C ASN A 77 22.30 19.04 7.60
N SER A 78 23.46 19.01 6.95
CA SER A 78 24.03 17.87 6.24
C SER A 78 24.93 16.98 7.12
N ALA A 79 24.57 16.77 8.39
CA ALA A 79 25.44 16.05 9.32
C ALA A 79 24.62 15.14 10.25
N LEU A 80 24.14 14.02 9.70
CA LEU A 80 23.80 12.73 10.36
C LEU A 80 22.98 11.86 9.40
N GLN A 81 23.48 11.58 8.19
CA GLN A 81 22.95 10.50 7.36
C GLN A 81 23.99 9.37 7.33
N GLU A 82 24.01 8.54 8.38
CA GLU A 82 24.52 7.19 8.19
C GLU A 82 23.59 6.50 7.20
N LYS A 83 24.16 6.13 6.05
CA LYS A 83 23.44 5.65 4.88
C LYS A 83 22.81 4.29 5.22
N ARG A 84 21.49 4.26 5.42
CA ARG A 84 20.74 3.01 5.64
C ARG A 84 21.11 2.01 4.54
N ALA A 85 21.41 0.76 4.93
CA ALA A 85 21.79 -0.28 3.98
C ALA A 85 20.67 -0.52 2.96
N ASN A 86 19.42 -0.62 3.40
CA ASN A 86 18.28 -0.78 2.51
C ASN A 86 17.33 0.41 2.65
N LEU A 87 16.61 0.73 1.57
CA LEU A 87 15.62 1.82 1.53
C LEU A 87 14.38 1.49 2.38
N PHE A 88 14.05 0.20 2.47
CA PHE A 88 13.02 -0.41 3.29
C PHE A 88 13.47 -1.83 3.68
N ASP A 89 12.84 -2.42 4.69
CA ASP A 89 13.25 -3.70 5.27
C ASP A 89 12.65 -4.90 4.52
N ALA A 90 11.45 -4.74 3.95
CA ALA A 90 10.76 -5.77 3.17
C ALA A 90 9.78 -5.17 2.15
N VAL A 91 9.49 -5.94 1.10
CA VAL A 91 8.44 -5.65 0.12
C VAL A 91 7.43 -6.79 0.11
N LEU A 92 6.14 -6.47 0.14
CA LEU A 92 5.05 -7.39 -0.13
C LEU A 92 4.46 -7.04 -1.49
N ILE A 93 4.38 -8.01 -2.39
CA ILE A 93 3.83 -7.81 -3.74
C ILE A 93 2.44 -8.45 -3.79
N SER A 94 1.42 -7.67 -4.16
CA SER A 94 0.04 -8.11 -4.28
C SER A 94 -0.13 -9.06 -5.47
N HIS A 95 0.41 -8.68 -6.64
CA HIS A 95 0.40 -9.47 -7.87
C HIS A 95 1.44 -8.93 -8.88
N ALA A 96 1.56 -9.60 -10.03
CA ALA A 96 2.65 -9.37 -10.98
C ALA A 96 2.26 -8.57 -12.24
N HIS A 97 1.33 -7.61 -12.14
CA HIS A 97 1.17 -6.61 -13.20
C HIS A 97 2.27 -5.55 -13.13
N GLU A 98 2.60 -4.95 -14.27
CA GLU A 98 3.76 -4.07 -14.42
C GLU A 98 3.74 -2.90 -13.43
N ASP A 99 2.61 -2.22 -13.28
CA ASP A 99 2.38 -1.10 -12.36
C ASP A 99 2.57 -1.44 -10.87
N HIS A 100 2.71 -2.73 -10.51
CA HIS A 100 3.01 -3.19 -9.16
C HIS A 100 4.45 -3.68 -8.97
N ILE A 101 5.21 -3.91 -10.05
CA ILE A 101 6.56 -4.50 -9.98
C ILE A 101 7.61 -3.77 -10.82
N ARG A 102 7.24 -2.71 -11.54
CA ARG A 102 8.07 -2.03 -12.54
C ARG A 102 9.40 -1.52 -12.01
N GLU A 103 9.46 -1.08 -10.75
CA GLU A 103 10.71 -0.58 -10.16
C GLU A 103 11.62 -1.67 -9.60
N LEU A 104 11.19 -2.94 -9.58
CA LEU A 104 11.98 -4.03 -9.04
C LEU A 104 13.36 -4.20 -9.73
N PRO A 105 13.50 -4.12 -11.06
CA PRO A 105 14.81 -4.22 -11.71
C PRO A 105 15.74 -3.06 -11.33
N ASN A 106 15.21 -1.85 -11.23
CA ASN A 106 15.97 -0.68 -10.80
C ASN A 106 16.45 -0.81 -9.35
N LEU A 107 15.61 -1.40 -8.49
CA LEU A 107 15.97 -1.68 -7.11
C LEU A 107 17.13 -2.68 -7.02
N ILE A 108 17.10 -3.76 -7.81
CA ILE A 108 18.18 -4.75 -7.91
C ILE A 108 19.47 -4.07 -8.35
N LEU A 109 19.43 -3.24 -9.41
CA LEU A 109 20.60 -2.50 -9.90
C LEU A 109 21.20 -1.58 -8.83
N ARG A 110 20.35 -0.91 -8.04
CA ARG A 110 20.80 -0.01 -6.96
C ARG A 110 21.38 -0.76 -5.75
N GLN A 111 20.94 -1.99 -5.52
CA GLN A 111 21.43 -2.84 -4.43
C GLN A 111 22.62 -3.72 -4.85
N SER A 112 22.93 -3.77 -6.15
CA SER A 112 23.99 -4.59 -6.70
C SER A 112 25.35 -4.23 -6.09
N PRO A 113 26.19 -5.22 -5.76
CA PRO A 113 27.41 -5.00 -5.00
C PRO A 113 28.43 -4.19 -5.81
N SER A 114 28.56 -2.90 -5.51
CA SER A 114 29.83 -2.20 -5.70
C SER A 114 30.76 -2.55 -4.53
N ALA A 115 32.09 -2.38 -4.69
CA ALA A 115 33.07 -2.67 -3.64
C ALA A 115 32.82 -1.92 -2.31
N GLU A 116 31.96 -0.90 -2.29
CA GLU A 116 31.50 -0.17 -1.10
C GLU A 116 30.32 -0.84 -0.35
N HIS A 117 29.75 -1.93 -0.89
CA HIS A 117 28.49 -2.53 -0.41
C HIS A 117 28.65 -3.91 0.25
N ALA A 118 29.88 -4.32 0.57
CA ALA A 118 30.17 -5.56 1.28
C ALA A 118 29.52 -5.55 2.68
N GLY A 119 28.34 -6.18 2.82
CA GLY A 119 27.60 -6.28 4.07
C GLY A 119 26.09 -5.99 4.00
N LYS A 120 25.54 -5.57 2.84
CA LYS A 120 24.08 -5.43 2.70
C LYS A 120 23.37 -6.78 2.74
N THR A 121 22.34 -6.89 3.58
CA THR A 121 21.41 -8.03 3.57
C THR A 121 20.50 -7.95 2.36
N LYS A 122 20.26 -9.10 1.70
CA LYS A 122 19.30 -9.23 0.60
C LYS A 122 17.97 -8.60 0.97
N LEU A 123 17.35 -7.92 0.02
CA LEU A 123 15.99 -7.44 0.17
C LEU A 123 15.03 -8.62 0.22
N LYS A 124 14.21 -8.69 1.26
CA LYS A 124 13.15 -9.69 1.35
C LYS A 124 11.94 -9.26 0.54
N VAL A 125 11.55 -10.08 -0.43
CA VAL A 125 10.37 -9.87 -1.27
C VAL A 125 9.37 -10.99 -1.01
N TYR A 126 8.23 -10.63 -0.44
CA TYR A 126 7.14 -11.54 -0.08
C TYR A 126 6.10 -11.54 -1.19
N CYS A 127 5.85 -12.69 -1.78
CA CYS A 127 4.81 -12.85 -2.79
C CYS A 127 4.37 -14.31 -2.93
N THR A 128 3.27 -14.55 -3.63
CA THR A 128 2.84 -15.93 -3.95
C THR A 128 3.82 -16.59 -4.92
N ARG A 129 3.76 -17.93 -5.00
CA ARG A 129 4.60 -18.70 -5.94
C ARG A 129 4.37 -18.28 -7.39
N ALA A 130 3.10 -18.14 -7.80
CA ALA A 130 2.73 -17.72 -9.15
C ALA A 130 3.24 -16.30 -9.46
N CYS A 131 3.13 -15.37 -8.50
CA CYS A 131 3.69 -14.02 -8.63
C CYS A 131 5.22 -14.06 -8.82
N LYS A 132 5.97 -14.83 -8.00
CA LYS A 132 7.42 -15.00 -8.16
C LYS A 132 7.78 -15.54 -9.54
N GLU A 133 7.09 -16.59 -9.98
CA GLU A 133 7.35 -17.22 -11.28
C GLU A 133 7.12 -16.22 -12.43
N HIS A 134 6.06 -15.41 -12.35
CA HIS A 134 5.79 -14.34 -13.30
C HIS A 134 6.90 -13.27 -13.29
N ILE A 135 7.30 -12.77 -12.11
CA ILE A 135 8.39 -11.79 -11.98
C ILE A 135 9.69 -12.33 -12.60
N MET A 136 10.06 -13.57 -12.29
CA MET A 136 11.30 -14.16 -12.80
C MET A 136 11.25 -14.38 -14.31
N LYS A 137 10.12 -14.86 -14.84
CA LYS A 137 9.99 -15.27 -16.25
C LYS A 137 9.68 -14.12 -17.19
N ASN A 138 8.90 -13.13 -16.75
CA ASN A 138 8.35 -12.09 -17.62
C ASN A 138 8.91 -10.71 -17.35
N LEU A 139 9.34 -10.40 -16.11
CA LEU A 139 9.97 -9.11 -15.83
C LEU A 139 11.49 -9.24 -15.94
N LEU A 140 12.11 -10.03 -15.07
CA LEU A 140 13.56 -10.02 -14.90
C LEU A 140 14.32 -10.65 -16.09
N SER A 141 13.72 -11.61 -16.78
CA SER A 141 14.31 -12.24 -17.97
C SER A 141 14.48 -11.28 -19.16
N HIS A 142 13.69 -10.20 -19.22
CA HIS A 142 13.75 -9.18 -20.27
C HIS A 142 14.68 -8.02 -19.91
N THR A 143 15.37 -8.10 -18.77
CA THR A 143 16.34 -7.10 -18.32
C THR A 143 17.77 -7.55 -18.63
N SER A 144 18.73 -6.63 -18.56
CA SER A 144 20.16 -6.95 -18.64
C SER A 144 20.73 -7.55 -17.36
N LEU A 145 19.90 -7.80 -16.33
CA LEU A 145 20.34 -8.36 -15.06
C LEU A 145 20.78 -9.81 -15.23
N ILE A 146 22.01 -10.10 -14.80
CA ILE A 146 22.47 -11.48 -14.71
C ILE A 146 21.89 -12.16 -13.47
N LYS A 147 21.65 -13.47 -13.58
CA LYS A 147 21.00 -14.28 -12.54
C LYS A 147 21.69 -14.16 -11.17
N SER A 148 23.02 -14.13 -11.12
CA SER A 148 23.77 -14.00 -9.86
C SER A 148 23.48 -12.67 -9.15
N THR A 149 23.34 -11.57 -9.90
CA THR A 149 23.00 -10.26 -9.34
C THR A 149 21.62 -10.26 -8.70
N ILE A 150 20.64 -10.91 -9.35
CA ILE A 150 19.29 -11.06 -8.79
C ILE A 150 19.34 -11.87 -7.49
N GLU A 151 20.02 -13.02 -7.52
CA GLU A 151 20.15 -13.92 -6.38
C GLU A 151 20.94 -13.29 -5.22
N GLU A 152 21.88 -12.39 -5.49
CA GLU A 152 22.64 -11.64 -4.47
C GLU A 152 21.87 -10.45 -3.90
N SER A 153 20.90 -9.90 -4.63
CA SER A 153 20.16 -8.68 -4.22
C SER A 153 18.83 -8.99 -3.54
N ILE A 154 18.10 -10.00 -4.02
CA ILE A 154 16.74 -10.32 -3.55
C ILE A 154 16.68 -11.72 -2.94
N ASP A 155 15.91 -11.82 -1.87
CA ASP A 155 15.48 -13.06 -1.25
C ASP A 155 13.96 -13.18 -1.30
N PHE A 156 13.46 -14.06 -2.18
CA PHE A 156 12.02 -14.29 -2.34
C PHE A 156 11.47 -15.20 -1.24
N GLN A 157 10.54 -14.66 -0.47
CA GLN A 157 9.80 -15.34 0.58
C GLN A 157 8.40 -15.70 0.05
N ILE A 158 8.12 -17.00 -0.07
CA ILE A 158 6.83 -17.45 -0.61
C ILE A 158 5.73 -17.27 0.44
N VAL A 159 4.68 -16.55 0.07
CA VAL A 159 3.46 -16.39 0.84
C VAL A 159 2.43 -17.42 0.37
N THR A 160 1.88 -18.19 1.31
CA THR A 160 0.74 -19.07 1.07
C THR A 160 -0.54 -18.35 1.52
N PRO A 161 -1.53 -18.18 0.63
CA PRO A 161 -2.83 -17.63 0.99
C PRO A 161 -3.48 -18.41 2.14
N ASN A 162 -4.20 -17.71 3.03
CA ASN A 162 -4.83 -18.23 4.23
C ASN A 162 -3.86 -18.73 5.34
N GLU A 163 -2.55 -18.50 5.19
CA GLU A 163 -1.56 -18.81 6.22
C GLU A 163 -0.93 -17.53 6.79
N PHE A 164 -0.76 -17.48 8.11
CA PHE A 164 -0.07 -16.38 8.77
C PHE A 164 1.45 -16.49 8.60
N PHE A 165 2.10 -15.35 8.39
CA PHE A 165 3.55 -15.21 8.36
C PHE A 165 3.96 -13.91 9.06
N ASN A 166 5.25 -13.81 9.41
CA ASN A 166 5.79 -12.63 10.09
C ASN A 166 6.79 -11.89 9.20
N VAL A 167 6.71 -10.57 9.25
CA VAL A 167 7.66 -9.66 8.61
C VAL A 167 8.08 -8.65 9.65
N GLY A 168 9.24 -8.85 10.29
CA GLY A 168 9.64 -8.03 11.43
C GLY A 168 8.57 -8.04 12.55
N PRO A 169 8.08 -6.88 13.02
CA PRO A 169 7.05 -6.79 14.06
C PRO A 169 5.61 -7.00 13.55
N PHE A 170 5.43 -7.29 12.27
CA PHE A 170 4.11 -7.43 11.65
C PHE A 170 3.72 -8.90 11.55
N SER A 171 2.48 -9.22 11.95
CA SER A 171 1.85 -10.52 11.71
C SER A 171 0.84 -10.38 10.58
N ILE A 172 1.10 -11.05 9.46
CA ILE A 172 0.42 -10.82 8.19
C ILE A 172 -0.24 -12.13 7.73
N ILE A 173 -1.43 -12.03 7.16
CA ILE A 173 -2.07 -13.10 6.40
C ILE A 173 -2.48 -12.53 5.04
N ALA A 174 -2.27 -13.31 3.99
CA ALA A 174 -2.69 -12.97 2.64
C ALA A 174 -3.96 -13.76 2.28
N PHE A 175 -4.90 -13.14 1.57
CA PHE A 175 -6.06 -13.82 1.02
C PHE A 175 -5.99 -13.80 -0.49
N ASN A 176 -6.38 -14.91 -1.13
CA ASN A 176 -6.52 -14.97 -2.58
C ASN A 176 -7.49 -13.89 -3.05
N ALA A 177 -7.10 -13.21 -4.11
CA ALA A 177 -7.88 -12.17 -4.74
C ALA A 177 -8.10 -12.55 -6.21
N PHE A 178 -9.35 -12.63 -6.62
CA PHE A 178 -9.69 -12.87 -8.01
C PHE A 178 -9.64 -11.55 -8.77
N HIS A 179 -8.64 -11.40 -9.65
CA HIS A 179 -8.39 -10.21 -10.46
C HIS A 179 -8.84 -10.38 -11.92
N GLY A 180 -9.90 -11.15 -12.16
CA GLY A 180 -10.35 -11.48 -13.51
C GLY A 180 -9.56 -12.60 -14.20
N ASN A 181 -10.15 -13.19 -15.24
CA ASN A 181 -9.63 -14.41 -15.88
C ASN A 181 -8.37 -14.20 -16.73
N GLU A 182 -8.07 -12.95 -17.10
CA GLU A 182 -6.93 -12.61 -17.94
C GLU A 182 -5.72 -12.14 -17.13
N SER A 183 -5.87 -12.01 -15.81
CA SER A 183 -4.80 -11.60 -14.93
C SER A 183 -3.94 -12.79 -14.48
N PRO A 184 -2.65 -12.56 -14.19
CA PRO A 184 -1.78 -13.60 -13.65
C PRO A 184 -2.35 -14.18 -12.35
N ASP A 185 -2.23 -15.51 -12.21
CA ASP A 185 -2.58 -16.19 -10.98
C ASP A 185 -1.77 -15.69 -9.78
N GLY A 186 -2.35 -15.86 -8.59
CA GLY A 186 -1.69 -15.62 -7.31
C GLY A 186 -1.77 -14.19 -6.81
N SER A 187 -2.75 -13.42 -7.29
CA SER A 187 -3.11 -12.11 -6.73
C SER A 187 -3.64 -12.25 -5.31
N VAL A 188 -3.24 -11.34 -4.42
CA VAL A 188 -3.64 -11.36 -3.02
C VAL A 188 -3.93 -9.97 -2.46
N ILE A 189 -4.78 -9.92 -1.44
CA ILE A 189 -4.85 -8.81 -0.49
C ILE A 189 -4.15 -9.18 0.81
N TYR A 190 -3.73 -8.17 1.57
CA TYR A 190 -3.01 -8.38 2.84
C TYR A 190 -3.81 -7.87 4.04
N VAL A 191 -3.88 -8.68 5.09
CA VAL A 191 -4.30 -8.27 6.43
C VAL A 191 -3.05 -8.20 7.31
N VAL A 192 -2.77 -7.01 7.82
CA VAL A 192 -1.56 -6.66 8.56
C VAL A 192 -1.95 -6.34 9.99
N ASN A 193 -1.52 -7.19 10.93
CA ASN A 193 -1.64 -6.93 12.36
C ASN A 193 -0.33 -6.37 12.88
N VAL A 194 -0.39 -5.21 13.53
CA VAL A 194 0.75 -4.55 14.14
C VAL A 194 0.33 -3.93 15.46
N LEU A 195 1.03 -4.28 16.55
CA LEU A 195 0.63 -3.91 17.90
C LEU A 195 -0.83 -4.35 18.17
N ASN A 196 -1.72 -3.39 18.40
CA ASN A 196 -3.16 -3.58 18.60
C ASN A 196 -4.00 -3.10 17.40
N LEU A 197 -3.38 -2.84 16.26
CA LEU A 197 -4.03 -2.37 15.04
C LEU A 197 -4.13 -3.48 13.99
N LYS A 198 -5.31 -3.59 13.37
CA LYS A 198 -5.56 -4.40 12.18
C LYS A 198 -5.76 -3.49 10.96
N ILE A 199 -4.87 -3.61 9.99
CA ILE A 199 -4.93 -2.89 8.72
C ILE A 199 -5.23 -3.91 7.62
N ILE A 200 -6.18 -3.62 6.74
CA ILE A 200 -6.46 -4.44 5.55
C ILE A 200 -6.13 -3.59 4.32
N MET A 201 -5.38 -4.16 3.40
CA MET A 201 -4.93 -3.48 2.19
C MET A 201 -5.16 -4.39 1.00
N GLY A 202 -5.94 -3.92 0.03
CA GLY A 202 -6.25 -4.68 -1.17
C GLY A 202 -6.69 -3.77 -2.30
N TRP A 203 -6.09 -3.95 -3.46
CA TRP A 203 -6.48 -3.35 -4.72
C TRP A 203 -6.44 -4.46 -5.77
N ASP A 204 -6.88 -4.17 -6.99
CA ASP A 204 -6.75 -5.12 -8.10
C ASP A 204 -7.44 -6.47 -7.83
N PHE A 205 -8.73 -6.39 -7.47
CA PHE A 205 -9.56 -7.57 -7.29
C PHE A 205 -11.04 -7.27 -7.55
N LEU A 206 -11.77 -8.31 -7.98
CA LEU A 206 -13.23 -8.35 -8.11
C LEU A 206 -13.88 -9.12 -6.96
N SER A 207 -13.20 -10.13 -6.42
CA SER A 207 -13.70 -10.90 -5.27
C SER A 207 -12.56 -11.55 -4.49
N LEU A 208 -12.88 -12.01 -3.27
CA LEU A 208 -11.95 -12.71 -2.39
C LEU A 208 -12.44 -14.14 -2.16
N PRO A 209 -12.17 -15.07 -3.10
CA PRO A 209 -12.62 -16.45 -2.96
C PRO A 209 -12.01 -17.07 -1.71
N GLU A 210 -12.83 -17.82 -0.96
CA GLU A 210 -12.40 -18.59 0.22
C GLU A 210 -11.89 -17.74 1.39
N ALA A 211 -12.06 -16.42 1.35
CA ALA A 211 -11.62 -15.56 2.43
C ALA A 211 -12.44 -15.78 3.69
N ASN A 212 -11.75 -15.98 4.81
CA ASN A 212 -12.40 -16.11 6.11
C ASN A 212 -12.85 -14.72 6.60
N GLU A 213 -14.14 -14.42 6.44
CA GLU A 213 -14.71 -13.12 6.83
C GLU A 213 -14.50 -12.76 8.31
N SER A 214 -14.33 -13.74 9.20
CA SER A 214 -14.04 -13.46 10.61
C SER A 214 -12.68 -12.78 10.82
N ILE A 215 -11.71 -13.04 9.93
CA ILE A 215 -10.39 -12.39 9.95
C ILE A 215 -10.50 -10.96 9.39
N LEU A 216 -11.34 -10.78 8.36
CA LEU A 216 -11.58 -9.49 7.70
C LEU A 216 -12.45 -8.54 8.55
N TRP A 217 -13.19 -9.07 9.52
CA TRP A 217 -14.07 -8.28 10.37
C TRP A 217 -13.32 -7.32 11.32
N ASN A 218 -13.92 -6.14 11.50
CA ASN A 218 -13.55 -5.05 12.40
C ASN A 218 -12.09 -4.56 12.24
N PRO A 219 -11.64 -4.19 11.02
CA PRO A 219 -10.33 -3.57 10.84
C PRO A 219 -10.33 -2.14 11.40
N ASP A 220 -9.18 -1.72 11.92
CA ASP A 220 -8.95 -0.33 12.32
C ASP A 220 -8.81 0.57 11.08
N LEU A 221 -8.20 0.05 10.02
CA LEU A 221 -7.98 0.76 8.78
C LEU A 221 -8.15 -0.19 7.59
N LEU A 222 -8.93 0.26 6.60
CA LEU A 222 -9.16 -0.46 5.35
C LEU A 222 -8.70 0.41 4.16
N ILE A 223 -7.78 -0.08 3.34
CA ILE A 223 -7.30 0.61 2.14
C ILE A 223 -7.72 -0.23 0.93
N LEU A 224 -8.66 0.27 0.13
CA LEU A 224 -9.23 -0.44 -1.00
C LEU A 224 -8.99 0.28 -2.32
N GLY A 225 -8.53 -0.45 -3.33
CA GLY A 225 -8.56 0.03 -4.72
C GLY A 225 -9.97 -0.05 -5.30
N ALA A 226 -10.45 1.04 -5.90
CA ALA A 226 -11.70 1.07 -6.64
C ALA A 226 -11.54 1.91 -7.92
N GLU A 227 -11.78 1.32 -9.09
CA GLU A 227 -11.48 1.96 -10.39
C GLU A 227 -12.61 2.88 -10.86
N THR A 228 -13.85 2.43 -10.67
CA THR A 228 -15.08 3.06 -11.15
C THR A 228 -16.05 3.32 -10.00
N TYR A 229 -17.05 4.18 -10.22
CA TYR A 229 -18.06 4.44 -9.22
C TYR A 229 -19.02 3.26 -9.07
N ASN A 230 -19.49 2.72 -10.20
CA ASN A 230 -20.36 1.54 -10.27
C ASN A 230 -19.63 0.31 -10.84
N GLU A 231 -20.23 -0.87 -10.75
CA GLU A 231 -19.65 -2.15 -11.20
C GLU A 231 -19.25 -2.15 -12.69
N HIS A 232 -17.95 -2.32 -12.94
CA HIS A 232 -17.36 -2.54 -14.27
C HIS A 232 -16.35 -3.69 -14.20
N PRO A 233 -16.80 -4.97 -14.19
CA PRO A 233 -15.92 -6.12 -13.99
C PRO A 233 -14.77 -6.24 -15.01
N GLU A 234 -14.92 -5.65 -16.20
CA GLU A 234 -13.90 -5.52 -17.23
C GLU A 234 -12.68 -4.70 -16.79
N THR A 235 -12.84 -3.81 -15.81
CA THR A 235 -11.72 -3.09 -15.17
C THR A 235 -10.91 -3.98 -14.23
N ARG A 236 -11.45 -5.16 -13.90
CA ARG A 236 -10.87 -6.14 -12.97
C ARG A 236 -10.73 -5.65 -11.53
N MET A 237 -11.31 -4.49 -11.22
CA MET A 237 -11.33 -3.92 -9.87
C MET A 237 -12.77 -3.76 -9.40
N ILE A 238 -12.98 -3.84 -8.09
CA ILE A 238 -14.24 -3.44 -7.50
C ILE A 238 -14.52 -1.96 -7.76
N SER A 239 -15.80 -1.62 -7.72
CA SER A 239 -16.29 -0.26 -7.77
C SER A 239 -16.34 0.39 -6.39
N VAL A 240 -16.53 1.72 -6.36
CA VAL A 240 -16.81 2.47 -5.12
C VAL A 240 -18.07 1.92 -4.45
N THR A 241 -19.10 1.55 -5.22
CA THR A 241 -20.32 0.92 -4.68
C THR A 241 -20.05 -0.41 -3.98
N GLU A 242 -19.25 -1.28 -4.58
CA GLU A 242 -18.88 -2.56 -3.98
C GLU A 242 -17.97 -2.38 -2.75
N ALA A 243 -17.08 -1.37 -2.79
CA ALA A 243 -16.26 -1.02 -1.66
C ALA A 243 -17.09 -0.60 -0.44
N TYR A 244 -18.19 0.15 -0.63
CA TYR A 244 -19.11 0.45 0.49
C TYR A 244 -19.71 -0.79 1.13
N ASP A 245 -20.10 -1.77 0.31
CA ASP A 245 -20.65 -3.00 0.83
C ASP A 245 -19.60 -3.77 1.64
N LEU A 246 -18.33 -3.78 1.22
CA LEU A 246 -17.22 -4.33 2.01
C LEU A 246 -17.01 -3.56 3.31
N ILE A 247 -16.98 -2.23 3.28
CA ILE A 247 -16.81 -1.37 4.47
C ILE A 247 -17.89 -1.69 5.51
N ARG A 248 -19.16 -1.81 5.08
CA ARG A 248 -20.28 -2.13 5.96
C ARG A 248 -20.24 -3.57 6.44
N ARG A 249 -20.02 -4.53 5.54
CA ARG A 249 -19.99 -5.97 5.84
C ARG A 249 -18.83 -6.34 6.75
N TRP A 250 -17.70 -5.66 6.67
CA TRP A 250 -16.54 -5.91 7.53
C TRP A 250 -16.52 -5.00 8.76
N ASN A 251 -17.44 -4.04 8.89
CA ASN A 251 -17.49 -3.09 10.00
C ASN A 251 -16.15 -2.36 10.18
N ALA A 252 -15.61 -1.79 9.10
CA ALA A 252 -14.35 -1.05 9.12
C ALA A 252 -14.52 0.30 9.84
N LYS A 253 -13.55 0.67 10.69
CA LYS A 253 -13.58 1.94 11.44
C LYS A 253 -13.21 3.14 10.57
N GLU A 254 -12.18 2.98 9.74
CA GLU A 254 -11.70 3.97 8.79
C GLU A 254 -11.39 3.30 7.46
N CYS A 255 -11.68 3.98 6.35
CA CYS A 255 -11.39 3.46 5.01
C CYS A 255 -10.86 4.56 4.08
N TYR A 256 -9.84 4.21 3.30
CA TYR A 256 -9.34 5.01 2.17
C TYR A 256 -9.60 4.25 0.87
N LEU A 257 -10.25 4.93 -0.08
CA LEU A 257 -10.34 4.46 -1.46
C LEU A 257 -9.17 5.03 -2.26
N VAL A 258 -8.49 4.15 -2.98
CA VAL A 258 -7.38 4.46 -3.88
C VAL A 258 -7.70 3.96 -5.29
N HIS A 259 -6.82 4.20 -6.26
CA HIS A 259 -6.97 3.75 -7.65
C HIS A 259 -8.11 4.34 -8.48
N TYR A 260 -8.94 5.24 -7.95
CA TYR A 260 -10.07 5.75 -8.73
C TYR A 260 -9.64 6.57 -9.96
N SER A 261 -9.97 6.08 -11.16
CA SER A 261 -9.82 6.81 -12.42
C SER A 261 -11.17 7.34 -12.92
N GLY A 262 -12.26 6.59 -12.70
CA GLY A 262 -13.59 6.89 -13.21
C GLY A 262 -13.69 6.92 -14.74
N LEU A 263 -12.68 6.42 -15.48
CA LEU A 263 -12.68 6.49 -16.95
C LEU A 263 -13.80 5.65 -17.55
N GLU A 264 -14.15 4.51 -16.95
CA GLU A 264 -15.27 3.70 -17.43
C GLU A 264 -16.63 4.19 -16.91
N ASP A 265 -16.70 5.20 -16.04
CA ASP A 265 -17.97 5.79 -15.58
C ASP A 265 -18.74 6.53 -16.71
N PHE A 266 -18.11 6.74 -17.88
CA PHE A 266 -18.80 7.20 -19.08
C PHE A 266 -19.72 6.14 -19.69
N ASN A 267 -19.44 4.86 -19.43
CA ASN A 267 -20.17 3.73 -19.98
C ASN A 267 -21.30 3.31 -19.04
N GLU A 268 -22.40 2.81 -19.60
CA GLU A 268 -23.49 2.27 -18.77
C GLU A 268 -23.02 1.00 -18.06
N SER A 269 -22.86 1.10 -16.74
CA SER A 269 -22.54 -0.06 -15.89
C SER A 269 -23.63 -1.14 -15.95
N THR A 270 -23.23 -2.40 -15.77
CA THR A 270 -24.12 -3.56 -15.91
C THR A 270 -25.21 -3.63 -14.84
N ASN A 271 -24.97 -3.03 -13.66
CA ASN A 271 -25.88 -3.04 -12.50
C ASN A 271 -25.98 -1.65 -11.82
N GLN A 272 -26.65 -0.68 -12.45
CA GLN A 272 -26.86 0.64 -11.83
C GLN A 272 -28.03 0.64 -10.84
N TRP A 273 -27.74 0.49 -9.54
CA TRP A 273 -28.72 0.75 -8.47
C TRP A 273 -28.93 2.26 -8.22
N PHE A 274 -27.92 3.07 -8.54
CA PHE A 274 -27.95 4.53 -8.55
C PHE A 274 -27.28 5.03 -9.84
N ARG A 275 -27.78 6.13 -10.43
CA ARG A 275 -27.03 6.80 -11.50
C ARG A 275 -25.75 7.35 -10.88
N GLY A 276 -24.63 6.70 -11.19
CA GLY A 276 -23.30 7.17 -10.86
C GLY A 276 -22.95 8.46 -11.62
N PRO A 277 -21.77 9.02 -11.40
CA PRO A 277 -21.30 10.13 -12.20
C PRO A 277 -21.22 9.72 -13.68
N VAL A 278 -21.57 10.63 -14.59
CA VAL A 278 -21.52 10.41 -16.06
C VAL A 278 -20.17 10.80 -16.67
N LYS A 279 -19.17 11.01 -15.80
CA LYS A 279 -17.80 11.42 -16.12
C LYS A 279 -16.90 11.11 -14.91
N PRO A 280 -15.59 10.96 -15.08
CA PRO A 280 -14.62 10.97 -14.00
C PRO A 280 -14.85 12.16 -13.09
N ILE A 281 -14.92 11.90 -11.79
CA ILE A 281 -14.99 12.94 -10.77
C ILE A 281 -13.62 13.11 -10.11
N SER A 282 -13.34 14.34 -9.66
CA SER A 282 -12.09 14.61 -8.95
C SER A 282 -12.06 13.88 -7.60
N SER A 283 -10.87 13.61 -7.04
CA SER A 283 -10.75 12.99 -5.71
C SER A 283 -11.50 13.77 -4.62
N THR A 284 -11.51 15.11 -4.69
CA THR A 284 -12.27 15.97 -3.77
C THR A 284 -13.78 15.79 -3.94
N GLU A 285 -14.26 15.68 -5.18
CA GLU A 285 -15.67 15.46 -5.46
C GLU A 285 -16.11 14.06 -5.05
N LEU A 286 -15.29 13.03 -5.33
CA LEU A 286 -15.50 11.67 -4.86
C LEU A 286 -15.58 11.63 -3.33
N GLN A 287 -14.63 12.26 -2.63
CA GLN A 287 -14.67 12.35 -1.17
C GLN A 287 -15.94 13.03 -0.66
N ASN A 288 -16.36 14.13 -1.29
CA ASN A 288 -17.59 14.84 -0.90
C ASN A 288 -18.84 13.97 -1.12
N ILE A 289 -18.91 13.23 -2.23
CA ILE A 289 -20.00 12.29 -2.51
C ILE A 289 -19.99 11.18 -1.45
N ILE A 290 -18.80 10.65 -1.13
CA ILE A 290 -18.65 9.63 -0.10
C ILE A 290 -19.17 10.12 1.25
N ASP A 291 -18.68 11.27 1.69
CA ASP A 291 -19.10 11.90 2.94
C ASP A 291 -20.62 12.19 2.95
N SER A 292 -21.22 12.51 1.80
CA SER A 292 -22.65 12.78 1.68
C SER A 292 -23.52 11.52 1.75
N HIS A 293 -23.11 10.43 1.09
CA HIS A 293 -23.83 9.15 1.09
C HIS A 293 -23.75 8.48 2.47
N LEU A 294 -22.61 8.60 3.15
CA LEU A 294 -22.44 8.15 4.53
C LEU A 294 -23.30 8.94 5.52
N LYS A 295 -23.62 10.22 5.25
CA LYS A 295 -24.58 11.00 6.07
C LYS A 295 -26.03 10.51 5.94
N LEU A 296 -26.40 9.91 4.80
CA LEU A 296 -27.77 9.47 4.52
C LEU A 296 -28.07 8.06 5.06
N SER A 297 -27.04 7.25 5.31
CA SER A 297 -27.16 5.82 5.63
C SER A 297 -27.06 5.49 7.13
N GLY A 298 -26.92 6.49 8.02
CA GLY A 298 -26.94 6.30 9.46
C GLY A 298 -27.21 7.59 10.25
N ALA A 299 -28.12 7.50 11.24
CA ALA A 299 -28.42 8.59 12.15
C ALA A 299 -27.13 9.03 12.90
N GLN A 300 -26.67 10.24 12.60
CA GLN A 300 -25.55 10.98 13.24
C GLN A 300 -24.16 10.97 12.60
N GLY A 301 -23.99 10.53 11.34
CA GLY A 301 -22.91 11.04 10.47
C GLY A 301 -21.45 10.98 11.00
N LYS A 302 -21.15 10.05 11.91
CA LYS A 302 -19.79 9.69 12.35
C LYS A 302 -19.80 8.19 12.65
N PHE A 303 -18.94 7.44 11.98
CA PHE A 303 -18.53 6.13 12.51
C PHE A 303 -17.76 6.37 13.82
N ARG A 304 -18.12 5.60 14.86
CA ARG A 304 -17.27 5.28 16.00
C ARG A 304 -16.95 3.80 15.91
#